data_AF-J0D215-F1
#
_entry.id   AF-J0D215-F1
#
_cell.length_a   1.000
_cell.length_b   1.000
_cell.length_c   1.000
_cell.angle_alpha   90.00
_cell.angle_beta   90.00
_cell.angle_gamma   90.00
#
_symmetry.space_group_name_H-M   'P 1'
#
loop_
_entity.id
_entity.type
_entity.pdbx_description
1 polymer ?
#
loop_
_entity_poly.entity_id
_entity_poly.type
_entity_poly.pdbx_seq_one_letter_code
_entity_poly.pdbx_strand_id
1 'polypeptide(L)'
;LSTLAPTLYPFFCHTIRNVRLAVVNTLHSFLTVPNFPRDWISQPFLCLLVQNFVVEEREDIRAATLQTWRTVVEIQDAALLQAFAPNPMLMVWFEIFLSPIGQKLPVERYRR
;
A
#
# COMPACT_ATOMS: atom_id res chain seq x y z
N LEU A 1 14.10 -10.15 -3.37
CA LEU A 1 12.74 -9.55 -3.46
C LEU A 1 12.77 -8.04 -3.59
N SER A 2 13.77 -7.35 -3.06
CA SER A 2 13.97 -5.89 -3.21
C SER A 2 13.89 -5.38 -4.65
N THR A 3 14.25 -6.18 -5.64
CA THR A 3 14.09 -5.85 -7.07
C THR A 3 12.79 -6.39 -7.67
N LEU A 4 12.32 -7.57 -7.25
CA LEU A 4 11.17 -8.27 -7.83
C LEU A 4 9.82 -7.70 -7.36
N ALA A 5 9.63 -7.45 -6.06
CA ALA A 5 8.34 -6.98 -5.57
C ALA A 5 7.95 -5.61 -6.17
N PRO A 6 8.88 -4.63 -6.32
CA PRO A 6 8.57 -3.37 -6.99
C PRO A 6 8.14 -3.50 -8.45
N THR A 7 8.52 -4.58 -9.17
CA THR A 7 8.03 -4.76 -10.54
C THR A 7 6.53 -5.01 -10.60
N LEU A 8 5.90 -5.39 -9.48
CA LEU A 8 4.47 -5.60 -9.39
C LEU A 8 3.68 -4.31 -9.13
N TYR A 9 4.34 -3.23 -8.67
CA TYR A 9 3.69 -1.99 -8.26
C TYR A 9 2.85 -1.31 -9.35
N PRO A 10 3.29 -1.25 -10.63
CA PRO A 10 2.48 -0.65 -11.69
C PRO A 10 1.11 -1.34 -11.89
N PHE A 11 1.00 -2.61 -11.48
CA PHE A 11 -0.21 -3.40 -11.68
C PHE A 11 -1.29 -3.16 -10.60
N PHE A 12 -1.01 -2.36 -9.57
CA PHE A 12 -2.04 -1.91 -8.61
C PHE A 12 -3.13 -1.10 -9.29
N CYS A 13 -2.80 -0.32 -10.30
CA CYS A 13 -3.74 0.52 -11.05
C CYS A 13 -4.14 -0.10 -12.40
N HIS A 14 -3.95 -1.42 -12.56
CA HIS A 14 -4.23 -2.09 -13.82
C HIS A 14 -5.72 -2.05 -14.18
N THR A 15 -6.04 -1.98 -15.47
CA THR A 15 -7.42 -1.91 -15.97
C THR A 15 -8.20 -3.21 -15.71
N ILE A 16 -7.53 -4.36 -15.83
CA ILE A 16 -8.11 -5.68 -15.55
C ILE A 16 -8.13 -5.94 -14.04
N ARG A 17 -9.33 -6.05 -13.47
CA ARG A 17 -9.59 -6.25 -12.03
C ARG A 17 -8.86 -7.46 -11.44
N ASN A 18 -8.91 -8.59 -12.13
CA ASN A 18 -8.26 -9.82 -11.68
C ASN A 18 -6.74 -9.66 -11.56
N VAL A 19 -6.12 -8.82 -12.41
CA VAL A 19 -4.69 -8.52 -12.31
C VAL A 19 -4.41 -7.74 -11.03
N ARG A 20 -5.21 -6.70 -10.72
CA ARG A 20 -5.07 -5.94 -9.47
C ARG A 20 -5.20 -6.84 -8.24
N LEU A 21 -6.23 -7.68 -8.20
CA LEU A 21 -6.45 -8.64 -7.10
C LEU A 21 -5.28 -9.61 -6.95
N ALA A 22 -4.81 -10.20 -8.06
CA ALA A 22 -3.70 -11.13 -8.06
C ALA A 22 -2.41 -10.48 -7.52
N VAL A 23 -2.16 -9.22 -7.86
CA VAL A 23 -0.99 -8.46 -7.39
C VAL A 23 -1.05 -8.26 -5.88
N VAL A 24 -2.18 -7.81 -5.34
CA VAL A 24 -2.35 -7.63 -3.89
C VAL A 24 -2.15 -8.96 -3.16
N ASN A 25 -2.77 -10.04 -3.64
CA ASN A 25 -2.64 -11.37 -3.04
C ASN A 25 -1.21 -11.93 -3.14
N THR A 26 -0.49 -11.65 -4.24
CA THR A 26 0.90 -12.09 -4.42
C THR A 26 1.82 -11.38 -3.44
N LEU A 27 1.67 -10.05 -3.31
CA LEU A 27 2.46 -9.27 -2.35
C LEU A 27 2.10 -9.63 -0.90
N HIS A 28 0.82 -9.90 -0.60
CA HIS A 28 0.41 -10.46 0.69
C HIS A 28 1.11 -11.80 0.96
N SER A 29 1.13 -12.70 -0.01
CA SER A 29 1.80 -14.00 0.12
C SER A 29 3.27 -13.82 0.47
N PHE A 30 3.99 -12.89 -0.17
CA PHE A 30 5.38 -12.58 0.16
C PHE A 30 5.58 -12.11 1.62
N LEU A 31 4.59 -11.48 2.24
CA LEU A 31 4.65 -11.07 3.65
C LEU A 31 4.47 -12.26 4.61
N THR A 32 3.66 -13.24 4.21
CA THR A 32 3.29 -14.38 5.07
C THR A 32 4.33 -15.51 5.08
N VAL A 33 5.19 -15.60 4.06
CA VAL A 33 6.21 -16.65 3.99
C VAL A 33 7.30 -16.38 5.03
N PRO A 34 7.57 -17.32 5.95
CA PRO A 34 8.65 -17.17 6.93
C PRO A 34 10.01 -17.03 6.24
N ASN A 35 10.92 -16.23 6.83
CA ASN A 35 12.28 -16.01 6.34
C ASN A 35 12.41 -15.36 4.94
N PHE A 36 11.32 -14.87 4.36
CA PHE A 36 11.40 -14.07 3.14
C PHE A 36 11.99 -12.68 3.44
N PRO A 37 12.90 -12.16 2.60
CA PRO A 37 13.45 -10.82 2.76
C PRO A 37 12.35 -9.76 2.75
N ARG A 38 12.37 -8.87 3.75
CA ARG A 38 11.36 -7.81 3.93
C ARG A 38 11.79 -6.44 3.41
N ASP A 39 12.99 -6.35 2.81
CA ASP A 39 13.61 -5.09 2.37
C ASP A 39 12.83 -4.36 1.26
N TRP A 40 11.87 -5.04 0.63
CA TRP A 40 10.98 -4.44 -0.37
C TRP A 40 9.81 -3.68 0.25
N ILE A 41 9.49 -3.93 1.53
CA ILE A 41 8.51 -3.16 2.30
C ILE A 41 9.07 -1.76 2.45
N SER A 42 8.55 -0.87 1.62
CA SER A 42 9.11 0.45 1.38
C SER A 42 7.98 1.46 1.37
N GLN A 43 8.34 2.74 1.46
CA GLN A 43 7.38 3.83 1.39
C GLN A 43 6.45 3.73 0.16
N PRO A 44 6.93 3.51 -1.09
CA PRO A 44 6.05 3.36 -2.25
C PRO A 44 5.03 2.23 -2.12
N PHE A 45 5.41 1.10 -1.50
CA PHE A 45 4.47 -0.01 -1.29
C PHE A 45 3.32 0.39 -0.36
N LEU A 46 3.61 1.08 0.74
CA LEU A 46 2.57 1.54 1.66
C LEU A 46 1.68 2.61 1.02
N CYS A 47 2.26 3.51 0.20
CA CYS A 47 1.47 4.46 -0.59
C CYS A 47 0.43 3.76 -1.45
N LEU A 48 0.80 2.64 -2.09
CA LEU A 48 -0.11 1.87 -2.95
C LEU A 48 -1.24 1.22 -2.16
N LEU A 49 -0.96 0.71 -0.95
CA LEU A 49 -2.00 0.18 -0.06
C LEU A 49 -2.99 1.28 0.35
N VAL A 50 -2.48 2.45 0.74
CA VAL A 50 -3.31 3.61 1.10
C VAL A 50 -4.10 4.13 -0.10
N GLN A 51 -3.47 4.19 -1.27
CA GLN A 51 -4.15 4.55 -2.52
C GLN A 51 -5.32 3.61 -2.79
N ASN A 52 -5.12 2.29 -2.70
CA ASN A 52 -6.20 1.32 -2.87
C ASN A 52 -7.33 1.52 -1.86
N PHE A 53 -7.06 1.91 -0.61
CA PHE A 53 -8.14 2.21 0.35
C PHE A 53 -9.07 3.35 -0.11
N VAL A 54 -8.55 4.27 -0.90
CA VAL A 54 -9.23 5.49 -1.33
C VAL A 54 -9.86 5.32 -2.71
N VAL A 55 -9.15 4.69 -3.66
CA VAL A 55 -9.54 4.68 -5.09
C VAL A 55 -10.08 3.35 -5.59
N GLU A 56 -9.90 2.24 -4.87
CA GLU A 56 -10.40 0.94 -5.32
C GLU A 56 -11.90 0.81 -5.03
N GLU A 57 -12.69 0.51 -6.05
CA GLU A 57 -14.15 0.36 -5.92
C GLU A 57 -14.56 -1.08 -5.61
N ARG A 58 -13.70 -2.04 -5.95
CA ARG A 58 -13.96 -3.47 -5.76
C ARG A 58 -13.73 -3.92 -4.32
N GLU A 59 -14.78 -4.43 -3.69
CA GLU A 59 -14.75 -4.84 -2.28
C GLU A 59 -13.75 -5.97 -1.99
N ASP A 60 -13.64 -6.96 -2.88
CA ASP A 60 -12.67 -8.06 -2.76
C ASP A 60 -11.22 -7.57 -2.77
N ILE A 61 -10.90 -6.60 -3.63
CA ILE A 61 -9.56 -6.00 -3.69
C ILE A 61 -9.31 -5.13 -2.44
N ARG A 62 -10.31 -4.37 -1.97
CA ARG A 62 -10.21 -3.61 -0.72
C ARG A 62 -10.00 -4.51 0.49
N ALA A 63 -10.72 -5.64 0.56
CA ALA A 63 -10.56 -6.63 1.63
C ALA A 63 -9.16 -7.26 1.61
N ALA A 64 -8.68 -7.65 0.43
CA ALA A 64 -7.30 -8.14 0.27
C ALA A 64 -6.27 -7.07 0.66
N THR A 65 -6.48 -5.81 0.26
CA THR A 65 -5.60 -4.69 0.62
C THR A 65 -5.57 -4.47 2.13
N LEU A 66 -6.72 -4.54 2.81
CA LEU A 66 -6.82 -4.42 4.26
C LEU A 66 -6.09 -5.56 4.97
N GLN A 67 -6.23 -6.79 4.48
CA GLN A 67 -5.51 -7.93 5.03
C GLN A 67 -3.99 -7.79 4.87
N THR A 68 -3.55 -7.32 3.70
CA THR A 68 -2.14 -7.01 3.44
C THR A 68 -1.63 -5.95 4.40
N TRP A 69 -2.36 -4.84 4.56
CA TRP A 69 -2.00 -3.77 5.49
C TRP A 69 -1.87 -4.27 6.93
N ARG A 70 -2.85 -5.04 7.42
CA ARG A 70 -2.78 -5.65 8.77
C ARG A 70 -1.54 -6.51 8.95
N THR A 71 -1.24 -7.35 7.95
CA THR A 71 -0.06 -8.20 7.96
C THR A 71 1.22 -7.36 8.03
N VAL A 72 1.33 -6.28 7.24
CA VAL A 72 2.47 -5.36 7.31
C VAL A 72 2.58 -4.74 8.72
N VAL A 73 1.45 -4.34 9.30
CA VAL A 73 1.39 -3.71 10.63
C VAL A 73 1.74 -4.68 11.77
N GLU A 74 1.51 -5.97 11.59
CA GLU A 74 1.85 -7.02 12.56
C GLU A 74 3.33 -7.42 12.50
N ILE A 75 3.94 -7.41 11.31
CA ILE A 75 5.32 -7.87 11.12
C ILE A 75 6.39 -6.79 11.28
N GLN A 76 5.97 -5.53 11.40
CA GLN A 76 6.87 -4.38 11.46
C GLN A 76 7.62 -4.32 12.80
N ASP A 77 8.92 -4.07 12.70
CA ASP A 77 9.81 -3.81 13.82
C ASP A 77 9.85 -2.29 14.11
N ALA A 78 10.29 -1.91 15.31
CA ALA A 78 10.43 -0.53 15.75
C ALA A 78 11.24 0.33 14.76
N ALA A 79 12.18 -0.27 14.02
CA ALA A 79 12.96 0.40 12.99
C ALA A 79 12.12 0.88 11.78
N LEU A 80 11.15 0.08 11.31
CA LEU A 80 10.23 0.50 10.24
C LEU A 80 9.34 1.63 10.73
N LEU A 81 8.78 1.50 11.94
CA LEU A 81 7.98 2.57 12.56
C LEU A 81 8.76 3.88 12.71
N GLN A 82 10.04 3.81 13.10
CA GLN A 82 10.91 4.99 13.18
C GLN A 82 11.23 5.59 11.81
N ALA A 83 11.34 4.78 10.75
CA ALA A 83 11.48 5.27 9.38
C ALA A 83 10.22 6.03 8.91
N PHE A 84 9.04 5.69 9.44
CA PHE A 84 7.78 6.39 9.14
C PHE A 84 7.49 7.58 10.06
N ALA A 85 8.00 7.60 11.29
CA ALA A 85 7.67 8.59 12.30
C ALA A 85 7.97 10.07 11.92
N PRO A 86 9.11 10.42 11.28
CA PRO A 86 9.36 11.80 10.85
C PRO A 86 8.76 12.12 9.46
N ASN A 87 7.93 11.23 8.89
CA ASN A 87 7.58 11.34 7.49
C ASN A 87 6.38 12.29 7.27
N PRO A 88 6.52 13.37 6.47
CA PRO A 88 5.39 14.23 6.08
C PRO A 88 4.26 13.45 5.39
N MET A 89 4.51 12.21 4.95
CA MET A 89 3.53 11.31 4.41
C MET A 89 2.37 10.94 5.34
N LEU A 90 2.59 10.77 6.64
CA LEU A 90 1.50 10.42 7.55
C LEU A 90 0.45 11.54 7.59
N MET A 91 0.91 12.79 7.62
CA MET A 91 0.03 13.97 7.54
C MET A 91 -0.75 13.99 6.23
N VAL A 92 -0.09 13.64 5.13
CA VAL A 92 -0.69 13.55 3.80
C VAL A 92 -1.75 12.43 3.73
N TRP A 93 -1.57 11.31 4.42
CA TRP A 93 -2.59 10.26 4.54
C TRP A 93 -3.79 10.71 5.36
N PHE A 94 -3.56 11.38 6.50
CA PHE A 94 -4.65 11.98 7.28
C PHE A 94 -5.44 13.00 6.46
N GLU A 95 -4.77 13.84 5.66
CA GLU A 95 -5.41 14.79 4.75
C GLU A 95 -6.32 14.08 3.73
N ILE A 96 -5.94 12.91 3.21
CA ILE A 96 -6.82 12.11 2.32
C ILE A 96 -8.01 11.54 3.09
N PHE A 97 -7.75 10.82 4.18
CA PHE A 97 -8.79 10.09 4.90
C PHE A 97 -9.83 11.01 5.54
N LEU A 98 -9.42 12.24 5.88
CA LEU A 98 -10.29 13.27 6.45
C LEU A 98 -10.80 14.25 5.37
N SER A 99 -10.48 14.02 4.10
CA SER A 99 -10.96 14.87 3.01
C SER A 99 -12.48 14.73 2.87
N PRO A 100 -13.23 15.84 2.82
CA PRO A 100 -14.67 15.79 2.62
C PRO A 100 -15.03 15.11 1.30
N ILE A 101 -16.05 14.26 1.34
CA ILE A 101 -16.59 13.64 0.13
C ILE A 101 -17.11 14.74 -0.81
N GLY A 102 -16.68 14.71 -2.07
CA GLY A 102 -17.05 15.70 -3.08
C GLY A 102 -16.02 16.80 -3.30
N GLN A 103 -14.97 16.90 -2.48
CA GLN A 103 -13.83 17.76 -2.74
C GLN A 103 -12.76 17.03 -3.57
N LYS A 104 -12.07 17.75 -4.45
CA LYS A 104 -10.94 17.17 -5.18
C LYS A 104 -9.83 16.82 -4.19
N LEU A 105 -9.36 15.56 -4.26
CA LEU A 105 -8.16 15.15 -3.53
C LEU A 105 -6.96 16.00 -3.97
N PRO A 106 -6.02 16.36 -3.09
CA PRO A 106 -4.90 17.24 -3.41
C PRO A 106 -3.78 16.54 -4.20
N VAL A 107 -4.12 15.88 -5.33
CA VAL A 107 -3.31 14.91 -6.10
C VAL A 107 -1.87 15.35 -6.41
N GLU A 108 -1.64 16.65 -6.54
CA GLU A 108 -0.32 17.26 -6.80
C GLU A 108 0.72 17.00 -5.70
N ARG A 109 0.28 16.75 -4.46
CA ARG A 109 1.18 16.41 -3.35
C ARG A 109 1.63 14.95 -3.36
N TYR A 110 1.06 14.12 -4.24
CA TYR A 110 1.21 12.66 -4.23
C TYR A 110 2.00 12.11 -5.42
N ARG A 111 2.28 12.93 -6.44
CA ARG A 111 3.04 12.52 -7.63
C ARG A 111 4.54 12.72 -7.36
N ARG A 112 5.19 11.72 -6.75
CA ARG A 112 6.66 11.59 -6.70
C ARG A 112 7.08 10.16 -6.99
#